data_AF-A0A973LPZ5-F1
#
_entry.id   AF-A0A973LPZ5-F1
#
_cell.length_a   1.000
_cell.length_b   1.000
_cell.length_c   1.000
_cell.angle_alpha   90.00
_cell.angle_beta   90.00
_cell.angle_gamma   90.00
#
_symmetry.space_group_name_H-M   'P 1'
#
loop_
_entity.id
_entity.type
_entity.pdbx_description
1 polymer ?
#
loop_
_entity_poly.entity_id
_entity_poly.type
_entity_poly.pdbx_seq_one_letter_code
_entity_poly.pdbx_strand_id
1 'polypeptide(L)'
;MDKPVEAPPEEPGEPGEPKASRLTTIVLTVSLVLVVAVAGVLGTVAVLMTRSPDAPLLGGAPPQRLAVPIHFAPVKETKTAPCPGEPAVLDEAQTTCYLLEDGVTVGAVQRIEAKRESDGSYSVRIAVAPAFKSRLVRLIDELQPAQRQVAIVLAPEGEQTPKTVLAAPVVTQSLDGDSMSIAGFSKEEADALVSRLLGPPGDAGTSPSQPSDPAQQRPPATQPAQPTTGTQPTTGTTGQTGSTGTNGTNGTNGTNGTTGSTAPANGARRTPDKRYASCKEAQAAGDGPYSKGTHEEYSWYPDLDGNGVACNSGDIR
;
A
#
# COMPACT_ATOMS: atom_id res chain seq x y z
N MET A 1 -111.18 -40.68 -10.51
CA MET A 1 -110.56 -40.02 -9.35
C MET A 1 -109.12 -40.48 -9.31
N ASP A 2 -108.18 -39.65 -9.73
CA ASP A 2 -106.75 -39.93 -9.60
C ASP A 2 -106.09 -38.71 -8.96
N LYS A 3 -105.56 -38.91 -7.75
CA LYS A 3 -104.77 -37.91 -7.01
C LYS A 3 -103.37 -37.84 -7.61
N PRO A 4 -102.74 -36.66 -7.73
CA PRO A 4 -101.31 -36.58 -7.94
C PRO A 4 -100.56 -37.07 -6.69
N VAL A 5 -99.61 -37.97 -6.89
CA VAL A 5 -98.66 -38.42 -5.86
C VAL A 5 -97.67 -37.29 -5.59
N GLU A 6 -97.59 -36.89 -4.32
CA GLU A 6 -96.67 -35.90 -3.79
C GLU A 6 -95.24 -36.47 -3.75
N ALA A 7 -94.26 -35.72 -4.24
CA ALA A 7 -92.85 -36.09 -4.20
C ALA A 7 -92.25 -35.82 -2.79
N PRO A 8 -91.35 -36.68 -2.27
CA PRO A 8 -90.72 -36.47 -0.97
C PRO A 8 -89.62 -35.37 -1.02
N PRO A 9 -89.28 -34.75 0.12
CA PRO A 9 -88.38 -33.59 0.17
C PRO A 9 -86.91 -33.97 -0.04
N GLU A 10 -86.16 -33.10 -0.73
CA GLU A 10 -84.71 -33.22 -0.92
C GLU A 10 -83.95 -32.97 0.39
N GLU A 11 -82.99 -33.84 0.71
CA GLU A 11 -82.06 -33.66 1.82
C GLU A 11 -81.06 -32.52 1.53
N PRO A 12 -80.63 -31.72 2.54
CA PRO A 12 -79.64 -30.68 2.35
C PRO A 12 -78.26 -31.29 2.09
N GLY A 13 -77.72 -31.06 0.90
CA GLY A 13 -76.36 -31.48 0.53
C GLY A 13 -75.30 -30.94 1.48
N GLU A 14 -74.33 -31.81 1.81
CA GLU A 14 -73.20 -31.53 2.70
C GLU A 14 -72.40 -30.28 2.25
N PRO A 15 -71.88 -29.47 3.18
CA PRO A 15 -71.12 -28.28 2.85
C PRO A 15 -69.77 -28.66 2.21
N GLY A 16 -69.61 -28.33 0.93
CA GLY A 16 -68.38 -28.60 0.18
C GLY A 16 -67.15 -27.93 0.80
N GLU A 17 -66.04 -28.68 0.86
CA GLU A 17 -64.74 -28.20 1.34
C GLU A 17 -64.33 -26.88 0.67
N PRO A 18 -63.79 -25.90 1.45
CA PRO A 18 -63.35 -24.64 0.90
C PRO A 18 -62.11 -24.85 0.02
N LYS A 19 -62.32 -24.94 -1.30
CA LYS A 19 -61.24 -24.91 -2.28
C LYS A 19 -60.66 -23.50 -2.32
N ALA A 20 -59.50 -23.30 -1.69
CA ALA A 20 -58.71 -22.09 -1.86
C ALA A 20 -58.51 -21.81 -3.35
N SER A 21 -58.91 -20.62 -3.79
CA SER A 21 -58.80 -20.22 -5.20
C SER A 21 -57.34 -20.33 -5.64
N ARG A 22 -57.11 -21.04 -6.76
CA ARG A 22 -55.76 -21.25 -7.31
C ARG A 22 -55.00 -19.94 -7.49
N LEU A 23 -55.71 -18.84 -7.74
CA LEU A 23 -55.17 -17.49 -7.81
C LEU A 23 -54.52 -17.03 -6.49
N THR A 24 -55.17 -17.26 -5.35
CA THR A 24 -54.64 -16.90 -4.04
C THR A 24 -53.38 -17.70 -3.72
N THR A 25 -53.37 -19.00 -4.03
CA THR A 25 -52.18 -19.85 -3.86
C THR A 25 -51.02 -19.38 -4.74
N ILE A 26 -51.28 -19.00 -5.99
CA ILE A 26 -50.25 -18.46 -6.90
C ILE A 26 -49.70 -17.13 -6.38
N VAL A 27 -50.56 -16.20 -5.95
CA VAL A 27 -50.11 -14.91 -5.41
C VAL A 27 -49.27 -15.09 -4.14
N LEU A 28 -49.68 -15.98 -3.24
CA LEU A 28 -48.92 -16.27 -2.02
C LEU A 28 -47.57 -16.94 -2.32
N THR A 29 -47.52 -17.87 -3.27
CA THR A 29 -46.24 -18.50 -3.66
C THR A 29 -45.31 -17.52 -4.35
N VAL A 30 -45.80 -16.68 -5.27
CA VAL A 30 -44.98 -15.63 -5.91
C VAL A 30 -44.48 -14.62 -4.89
N SER A 31 -45.34 -14.19 -3.96
CA SER A 31 -44.96 -13.26 -2.89
C SER A 31 -43.91 -13.86 -1.96
N LEU A 32 -44.05 -15.14 -1.59
CA LEU A 32 -43.07 -15.86 -0.78
C LEU A 32 -41.72 -15.96 -1.50
N VAL A 33 -41.72 -16.32 -2.79
CA VAL A 33 -40.49 -16.41 -3.60
C VAL A 33 -39.80 -15.05 -3.70
N LEU A 34 -40.57 -13.97 -3.89
CA LEU A 34 -40.03 -12.61 -3.94
C LEU A 34 -39.38 -12.23 -2.59
N VAL A 35 -40.04 -12.51 -1.47
CA VAL A 35 -39.51 -12.22 -0.13
C VAL A 35 -38.24 -13.01 0.14
N VAL A 36 -38.20 -14.30 -0.21
CA VAL A 36 -37.00 -15.13 -0.05
C VAL A 36 -35.86 -14.65 -0.94
N ALA A 37 -36.15 -14.23 -2.17
CA ALA A 37 -35.16 -13.67 -3.07
C ALA A 37 -34.59 -12.35 -2.54
N VAL A 38 -35.45 -11.43 -2.08
CA VAL A 38 -35.03 -10.14 -1.51
C VAL A 38 -34.24 -10.35 -0.21
N ALA A 39 -34.69 -11.21 0.69
CA ALA A 39 -33.98 -11.52 1.94
C ALA A 39 -32.63 -12.21 1.68
N GLY A 40 -32.57 -13.11 0.69
CA GLY A 40 -31.32 -13.74 0.25
C GLY A 40 -30.31 -12.74 -0.28
N VAL A 41 -30.75 -11.80 -1.13
CA VAL A 41 -29.90 -10.71 -1.65
C VAL A 41 -29.45 -9.77 -0.53
N LEU A 42 -30.32 -9.43 0.41
CA LEU A 42 -29.94 -8.60 1.56
C LEU A 42 -28.93 -9.30 2.47
N GLY A 43 -29.06 -10.62 2.65
CA GLY A 43 -28.10 -11.43 3.41
C GLY A 43 -26.72 -11.47 2.76
N THR A 44 -26.63 -11.61 1.44
CA THR A 44 -25.33 -11.57 0.74
C THR A 44 -24.70 -10.19 0.77
N VAL A 45 -25.49 -9.12 0.69
CA VAL A 45 -25.01 -7.73 0.84
C VAL A 45 -24.45 -7.49 2.24
N ALA A 46 -25.13 -7.97 3.29
CA ALA A 46 -24.63 -7.85 4.66
C ALA A 46 -23.29 -8.58 4.88
N VAL A 47 -23.16 -9.79 4.34
CA VAL A 47 -21.90 -10.55 4.38
C VAL A 47 -20.80 -9.84 3.59
N LEU A 48 -21.10 -9.28 2.42
CA LEU A 48 -20.17 -8.49 1.61
C LEU A 48 -19.70 -7.23 2.36
N MET A 49 -20.61 -6.50 3.01
CA MET A 49 -20.27 -5.33 3.80
C MET A 49 -19.34 -5.64 4.97
N THR A 50 -19.46 -6.82 5.59
CA THR A 50 -18.55 -7.23 6.67
C THR A 50 -17.16 -7.69 6.17
N ARG A 51 -17.05 -8.12 4.92
CA ARG A 51 -15.80 -8.65 4.34
C ARG A 51 -15.03 -7.63 3.53
N SER A 52 -15.69 -6.61 2.99
CA SER A 52 -15.12 -5.62 2.07
C SER A 52 -15.87 -4.28 2.17
N PRO A 53 -15.62 -3.47 3.22
CA PRO A 53 -16.31 -2.19 3.42
C PRO A 53 -16.06 -1.17 2.30
N ASP A 54 -14.98 -1.35 1.53
CA ASP A 54 -14.59 -0.50 0.40
C ASP A 54 -15.13 -0.97 -0.96
N ALA A 55 -15.91 -2.06 -1.02
CA ALA A 55 -16.51 -2.54 -2.26
C ALA A 55 -17.72 -1.68 -2.64
N PRO A 56 -17.73 -1.01 -3.81
CA PRO A 56 -18.87 -0.20 -4.22
C PRO A 56 -20.09 -1.10 -4.47
N LEU A 57 -21.19 -0.81 -3.77
CA LEU A 57 -22.46 -1.55 -3.85
C LEU A 57 -23.10 -1.60 -5.25
N LEU A 58 -22.58 -0.81 -6.19
CA LEU A 58 -23.13 -0.59 -7.54
C LEU A 58 -22.16 -1.01 -8.67
N GLY A 59 -21.23 -1.94 -8.41
CA GLY A 59 -20.52 -2.66 -9.49
C GLY A 59 -19.31 -1.95 -10.11
N GLY A 60 -18.65 -1.06 -9.38
CA GLY A 60 -17.34 -0.52 -9.77
C GLY A 60 -16.20 -1.49 -9.45
N ALA A 61 -15.11 -1.46 -10.22
CA ALA A 61 -13.88 -2.13 -9.82
C ALA A 61 -13.38 -1.52 -8.50
N PRO A 62 -12.97 -2.34 -7.50
CA PRO A 62 -12.45 -1.80 -6.25
C PRO A 62 -11.19 -0.97 -6.52
N PRO A 63 -10.93 0.11 -5.76
CA PRO A 63 -9.67 0.84 -5.84
C PRO A 63 -8.49 -0.09 -5.59
N GLN A 64 -7.46 0.02 -6.42
CA GLN A 64 -6.20 -0.68 -6.26
C GLN A 64 -5.29 0.09 -5.31
N ARG A 65 -4.81 -0.57 -4.25
CA ARG A 65 -3.79 0.01 -3.37
C ARG A 65 -2.47 0.12 -4.10
N LEU A 66 -1.76 1.21 -3.84
CA LEU A 66 -0.40 1.39 -4.34
C LEU A 66 0.57 0.72 -3.37
N ALA A 67 1.54 -0.01 -3.93
CA ALA A 67 2.67 -0.51 -3.16
C ALA A 67 3.56 0.64 -2.70
N VAL A 68 3.66 1.69 -3.51
CA VAL A 68 4.36 2.94 -3.17
C VAL A 68 3.36 4.09 -3.24
N PRO A 69 2.95 4.66 -2.08
CA PRO A 69 2.10 5.83 -2.04
C PRO A 69 2.68 7.01 -2.82
N ILE A 70 1.81 7.77 -3.48
CA ILE A 70 2.19 8.98 -4.19
C ILE A 70 1.80 10.18 -3.35
N HIS A 71 2.75 11.05 -3.03
CA HIS A 71 2.53 12.28 -2.31
C HIS A 71 2.60 13.48 -3.25
N PHE A 72 1.51 14.23 -3.34
CA PHE A 72 1.40 15.46 -4.12
C PHE A 72 1.59 16.65 -3.21
N ALA A 73 2.67 17.41 -3.40
CA ALA A 73 2.99 18.54 -2.53
C ALA A 73 3.31 19.80 -3.33
N PRO A 74 2.85 20.99 -2.92
CA PRO A 74 3.33 22.23 -3.49
C PRO A 74 4.85 22.35 -3.32
N VAL A 75 5.52 22.81 -4.36
CA VAL A 75 6.95 23.15 -4.26
C VAL A 75 7.07 24.55 -3.66
N LYS A 76 7.79 24.64 -2.54
CA LYS A 76 8.17 25.91 -1.91
C LYS A 76 9.40 26.49 -2.58
N GLU A 77 10.42 25.67 -2.79
CA GLU A 77 11.70 26.08 -3.37
C GLU A 77 12.40 24.90 -4.06
N THR A 78 13.19 25.18 -5.09
CA THR A 78 14.06 24.21 -5.78
C THR A 78 15.52 24.65 -5.69
N LYS A 79 16.42 23.74 -5.33
CA LYS A 79 17.87 23.99 -5.23
C LYS A 79 18.66 22.93 -5.97
N THR A 80 19.81 23.27 -6.52
CA THR A 80 20.74 22.28 -7.08
C THR A 80 21.36 21.45 -5.96
N ALA A 81 21.45 20.13 -6.17
CA ALA A 81 22.12 19.22 -5.26
C ALA A 81 23.61 19.55 -5.13
N PRO A 82 24.25 19.27 -3.97
CA PRO A 82 23.73 18.57 -2.79
C PRO A 82 22.83 19.45 -1.91
N CYS A 83 21.77 18.88 -1.32
CA CYS A 83 20.76 19.62 -0.53
C CYS A 83 21.35 20.13 0.79
N PRO A 84 21.66 21.43 0.94
CA PRO A 84 22.24 21.94 2.16
C PRO A 84 21.13 22.36 3.13
N GLY A 85 21.16 21.83 4.36
CA GLY A 85 20.28 22.27 5.45
C GLY A 85 18.94 21.55 5.53
N GLU A 86 17.85 22.26 5.18
CA GLU A 86 16.45 21.86 5.41
C GLU A 86 16.07 20.50 4.79
N PRO A 87 15.08 19.77 5.36
CA PRO A 87 14.60 18.51 4.80
C PRO A 87 13.99 18.74 3.41
N ALA A 88 14.76 18.45 2.37
CA ALA A 88 14.35 18.51 0.97
C ALA A 88 14.32 17.10 0.37
N VAL A 89 13.42 16.89 -0.57
CA VAL A 89 13.29 15.63 -1.31
C VAL A 89 14.06 15.74 -2.61
N LEU A 90 14.89 14.74 -2.92
CA LEU A 90 15.72 14.73 -4.12
C LEU A 90 14.96 14.12 -5.31
N ASP A 91 15.25 14.58 -6.52
CA ASP A 91 14.78 13.92 -7.74
C ASP A 91 15.48 12.58 -8.01
N GLU A 92 14.91 11.78 -8.92
CA GLU A 92 15.50 10.50 -9.35
C GLU A 92 16.91 10.67 -9.94
N ALA A 93 17.17 11.80 -10.61
CA ALA A 93 18.47 12.10 -11.19
C ALA A 93 19.52 12.52 -10.16
N GLN A 94 19.14 12.74 -8.89
CA GLN A 94 20.01 13.25 -7.83
C GLN A 94 20.65 14.61 -8.12
N THR A 95 19.95 15.46 -8.87
CA THR A 95 20.42 16.77 -9.31
C THR A 95 19.71 17.94 -8.66
N THR A 96 18.45 17.74 -8.22
CA THR A 96 17.59 18.82 -7.75
C THR A 96 16.91 18.46 -6.45
N CYS A 97 17.02 19.36 -5.48
CA CYS A 97 16.40 19.30 -4.17
C CYS A 97 15.12 20.12 -4.17
N TYR A 98 14.02 19.51 -3.78
CA TYR A 98 12.71 20.15 -3.68
C TYR A 98 12.34 20.31 -2.21
N LEU A 99 12.17 21.57 -1.80
CA LEU A 99 11.56 21.90 -0.53
C LEU A 99 10.04 21.91 -0.73
N LEU A 100 9.34 21.04 0.00
CA LEU A 100 7.93 20.77 -0.20
C LEU A 100 7.09 21.32 0.96
N GLU A 101 5.90 21.79 0.64
CA GLU A 101 4.87 22.12 1.62
C GLU A 101 4.03 20.88 1.97
N ASP A 102 3.10 21.03 2.90
CA ASP A 102 2.14 19.98 3.20
C ASP A 102 1.29 19.65 1.96
N GLY A 103 1.12 18.36 1.72
CA GLY A 103 0.50 17.83 0.51
C GLY A 103 -0.55 16.77 0.76
N VAL A 104 -0.98 16.11 -0.31
CA VAL A 104 -1.96 15.02 -0.31
C VAL A 104 -1.27 13.72 -0.65
N THR A 105 -1.32 12.75 0.26
CA THR A 105 -0.87 11.37 -0.01
C THR A 105 -2.02 10.54 -0.56
N VAL A 106 -1.79 9.91 -1.72
CA VAL A 106 -2.67 8.97 -2.38
C VAL A 106 -2.09 7.57 -2.22
N GLY A 107 -2.77 6.73 -1.43
CA GLY A 107 -2.39 5.32 -1.23
C GLY A 107 -3.19 4.34 -2.08
N ALA A 108 -4.20 4.82 -2.83
CA ALA A 108 -5.01 3.98 -3.70
C ALA A 108 -5.53 4.74 -4.92
N VAL A 109 -5.66 4.01 -6.02
CA VAL A 109 -6.03 4.51 -7.35
C VAL A 109 -7.13 3.65 -7.94
N GLN A 110 -7.94 4.23 -8.80
CA GLN A 110 -8.93 3.47 -9.55
C GLN A 110 -8.28 2.69 -10.70
N ARG A 111 -7.25 3.28 -11.32
CA ARG A 111 -6.51 2.69 -12.44
C ARG A 111 -5.18 3.40 -12.63
N ILE A 112 -4.13 2.67 -13.00
CA ILE A 112 -2.88 3.23 -13.50
C ILE A 112 -2.53 2.53 -14.80
N GLU A 113 -2.18 3.30 -15.83
CA GLU A 113 -1.77 2.75 -17.12
C GLU A 113 -0.77 3.65 -17.85
N ALA A 114 0.20 3.03 -18.52
CA ALA A 114 1.07 3.70 -19.49
C ALA A 114 0.29 3.88 -20.80
N LYS A 115 0.21 5.11 -21.30
CA LYS A 115 -0.46 5.47 -22.54
C LYS A 115 0.55 6.10 -23.50
N ARG A 116 0.58 5.61 -24.73
CA ARG A 116 1.35 6.24 -25.80
C ARG A 116 0.67 7.53 -26.24
N GLU A 117 1.42 8.62 -26.25
CA GLU A 117 1.00 9.93 -26.74
C GLU A 117 1.20 10.03 -28.26
N SER A 118 0.60 11.06 -28.86
CA SER A 118 0.64 11.27 -30.32
C SER A 118 2.03 11.55 -30.87
N ASP A 119 2.91 12.11 -30.05
CA ASP A 119 4.31 12.40 -30.38
C ASP A 119 5.23 11.16 -30.26
N GLY A 120 4.68 10.01 -29.84
CA GLY A 120 5.40 8.77 -29.63
C GLY A 120 6.02 8.61 -28.24
N SER A 121 5.98 9.64 -27.39
CA SER A 121 6.29 9.53 -25.97
C SER A 121 5.20 8.75 -25.23
N TYR A 122 5.46 8.39 -23.97
CA TYR A 122 4.49 7.76 -23.10
C TYR A 122 4.14 8.69 -21.93
N SER A 123 2.88 8.63 -21.52
CA SER A 123 2.38 9.21 -20.29
C SER A 123 1.87 8.12 -19.35
N VAL A 124 2.06 8.31 -18.05
CA VAL A 124 1.41 7.45 -17.05
C VAL A 124 0.13 8.14 -16.59
N ARG A 125 -1.01 7.55 -16.93
CA ARG A 125 -2.33 8.00 -16.50
C ARG A 125 -2.70 7.35 -15.18
N ILE A 126 -3.02 8.18 -14.20
CA ILE A 126 -3.37 7.79 -12.85
C ILE A 126 -4.80 8.26 -12.60
N ALA A 127 -5.75 7.34 -12.59
CA ALA A 127 -7.12 7.61 -12.14
C ALA A 127 -7.15 7.49 -10.62
N VAL A 128 -7.40 8.60 -9.93
CA VAL A 128 -7.34 8.70 -8.47
C VAL A 128 -8.61 8.12 -7.87
N ALA A 129 -8.48 7.36 -6.77
CA ALA A 129 -9.65 6.81 -6.09
C ALA A 129 -10.56 7.93 -5.51
N PRO A 130 -11.89 7.76 -5.48
CA PRO A 130 -12.82 8.80 -5.04
C PRO A 130 -12.52 9.42 -3.66
N ALA A 131 -11.98 8.62 -2.73
CA ALA A 131 -11.62 9.04 -1.37
C ALA A 131 -10.49 10.11 -1.30
N PHE A 132 -9.70 10.26 -2.36
CA PHE A 132 -8.60 11.23 -2.42
C PHE A 132 -8.86 12.37 -3.41
N LYS A 133 -9.85 12.21 -4.31
CA LYS A 133 -10.14 13.14 -5.40
C LYS A 133 -10.41 14.57 -4.92
N SER A 134 -11.31 14.77 -3.96
CA SER A 134 -11.68 16.11 -3.49
C SER A 134 -10.49 16.88 -2.90
N ARG A 135 -9.61 16.20 -2.16
CA ARG A 135 -8.39 16.78 -1.59
C ARG A 135 -7.41 17.17 -2.68
N LEU A 136 -7.22 16.32 -3.69
CA LEU A 136 -6.30 16.59 -4.78
C LEU A 136 -6.81 17.71 -5.70
N VAL A 137 -8.10 17.71 -6.06
CA VAL A 137 -8.70 18.78 -6.88
C VAL A 137 -8.53 20.13 -6.18
N ARG A 138 -8.84 20.20 -4.89
CA ARG A 138 -8.63 21.42 -4.11
C ARG A 138 -7.18 21.88 -4.11
N LEU A 139 -6.23 20.97 -3.91
CA LEU A 139 -4.80 21.30 -3.97
C LEU A 139 -4.43 21.90 -5.33
N ILE A 140 -4.84 21.28 -6.43
CA ILE A 140 -4.55 21.75 -7.78
C ILE A 140 -5.19 23.12 -8.06
N ASP A 141 -6.45 23.30 -7.68
CA ASP A 141 -7.17 24.57 -7.83
C ASP A 141 -6.55 25.72 -7.03
N GLU A 142 -5.95 25.43 -5.86
CA GLU A 142 -5.20 26.41 -5.07
C GLU A 142 -3.87 26.81 -5.75
N LEU A 143 -3.23 25.89 -6.48
CA LEU A 143 -1.94 26.12 -7.14
C LEU A 143 -2.05 26.78 -8.52
N GLN A 144 -3.16 26.55 -9.23
CA GLN A 144 -3.37 27.00 -10.61
C GLN A 144 -3.28 28.53 -10.80
N PRO A 145 -3.89 29.40 -9.96
CA PRO A 145 -3.90 30.85 -10.21
C PRO A 145 -2.51 31.46 -10.17
N ALA A 146 -1.62 30.90 -9.34
CA ALA A 146 -0.24 31.32 -9.19
C ALA A 146 0.74 30.52 -10.06
N GLN A 147 0.24 29.60 -10.90
CA GLN A 147 1.03 28.69 -11.72
C GLN A 147 2.18 28.05 -10.92
N ARG A 148 1.85 27.55 -9.73
CA ARG A 148 2.83 26.92 -8.84
C ARG A 148 3.16 25.51 -9.32
N GLN A 149 4.36 25.05 -8.97
CA GLN A 149 4.77 23.67 -9.19
C GLN A 149 4.13 22.74 -8.15
N VAL A 150 3.74 21.56 -8.59
CA VAL A 150 3.32 20.45 -7.71
C VAL A 150 4.31 19.30 -7.87
N ALA A 151 4.99 18.92 -6.79
CA ALA A 151 5.85 17.76 -6.77
C ALA A 151 5.02 16.48 -6.68
N ILE A 152 5.35 15.52 -7.54
CA ILE A 152 4.84 14.15 -7.51
C ILE A 152 5.94 13.30 -6.90
N VAL A 153 5.72 12.88 -5.66
CA VAL A 153 6.73 12.23 -4.83
C VAL A 153 6.36 10.79 -4.59
N LEU A 154 7.29 9.87 -4.84
CA LEU A 154 7.17 8.51 -4.32
C LEU A 154 7.53 8.52 -2.84
N ALA A 155 6.55 8.13 -2.02
CA ALA A 155 6.67 8.09 -0.57
C ALA A 155 6.47 6.65 -0.08
N PRO A 156 7.47 5.77 -0.26
CA PRO A 156 7.41 4.40 0.25
C PRO A 156 7.16 4.37 1.76
N GLU A 157 6.47 3.34 2.24
CA GLU A 157 6.21 3.16 3.66
C GLU A 157 7.49 2.68 4.35
N GLY A 158 7.94 3.44 5.36
CA GLY A 158 9.19 3.22 6.09
C GLY A 158 10.01 4.50 6.19
N GLU A 159 10.33 4.94 7.40
CA GLU A 159 11.09 6.19 7.61
C GLU A 159 12.50 6.16 7.03
N GLN A 160 13.01 4.97 6.69
CA GLN A 160 14.36 4.74 6.18
C GLN A 160 14.45 4.72 4.65
N THR A 161 13.32 4.62 3.94
CA THR A 161 13.31 4.66 2.49
C THR A 161 13.19 6.11 2.03
N PRO A 162 14.18 6.64 1.29
CA PRO A 162 14.15 8.04 0.89
C PRO A 162 12.97 8.28 -0.04
N LYS A 163 12.26 9.37 0.21
CA LYS A 163 11.27 9.88 -0.73
C LYS A 163 12.00 10.37 -1.99
N THR A 164 11.36 10.24 -3.13
CA THR A 164 11.96 10.69 -4.40
C THR A 164 10.95 11.48 -5.22
N VAL A 165 11.36 12.64 -5.72
CA VAL A 165 10.55 13.43 -6.66
C VAL A 165 10.66 12.81 -8.05
N LEU A 166 9.54 12.39 -8.62
CA LEU A 166 9.49 11.91 -10.00
C LEU A 166 9.40 13.06 -10.98
N ALA A 167 8.56 14.03 -10.66
CA ALA A 167 8.29 15.18 -11.49
C ALA A 167 7.79 16.34 -10.64
N ALA A 168 8.05 17.55 -11.09
CA ALA A 168 7.53 18.78 -10.51
C ALA A 168 6.89 19.68 -11.59
N PRO A 169 5.80 19.23 -12.25
CA PRO A 169 5.16 20.04 -13.28
C PRO A 169 4.56 21.32 -12.71
N VAL A 170 4.50 22.34 -13.57
CA VAL A 170 3.78 23.58 -13.31
C VAL A 170 2.28 23.36 -13.53
N VAL A 171 1.46 23.70 -12.53
CA VAL A 171 0.01 23.61 -12.63
C VAL A 171 -0.51 24.79 -13.45
N THR A 172 -0.98 24.51 -14.66
CA THR A 172 -1.54 25.55 -15.56
C THR A 172 -3.06 25.44 -15.71
N GLN A 173 -3.64 24.29 -15.35
CA GLN A 173 -5.05 23.97 -15.52
C GLN A 173 -5.59 23.31 -14.25
N SER A 174 -6.90 23.48 -14.02
CA SER A 174 -7.63 22.75 -12.98
C SER A 174 -7.68 21.26 -13.31
N LEU A 175 -7.87 20.43 -12.28
CA LEU A 175 -8.00 18.99 -12.45
C LEU A 175 -9.43 18.64 -12.88
N ASP A 176 -9.70 18.71 -14.18
CA ASP A 176 -10.99 18.35 -14.77
C ASP A 176 -11.08 16.83 -14.95
N GLY A 177 -11.58 16.12 -13.93
CA GLY A 177 -11.89 14.70 -14.04
C GLY A 177 -11.45 13.87 -12.85
N ASP A 178 -11.23 12.58 -13.08
CA ASP A 178 -10.75 11.61 -12.10
C ASP A 178 -9.33 11.12 -12.39
N SER A 179 -8.69 11.60 -13.47
CA SER A 179 -7.37 11.16 -13.88
C SER A 179 -6.39 12.30 -14.13
N MET A 180 -5.12 12.03 -13.84
CA MET A 180 -3.99 12.88 -14.18
C MET A 180 -2.98 12.11 -15.01
N SER A 181 -2.25 12.79 -15.88
CA SER A 181 -1.20 12.18 -16.71
C SER A 181 0.14 12.82 -16.42
N ILE A 182 1.15 11.99 -16.20
CA ILE A 182 2.55 12.42 -16.12
C ILE A 182 3.19 12.06 -17.46
N ALA A 183 3.58 13.05 -18.25
CA ALA A 183 4.11 12.87 -19.59
C ALA A 183 5.65 12.88 -19.61
N GLY A 184 6.24 12.47 -20.73
CA GLY A 184 7.68 12.58 -20.98
C GLY A 184 8.48 11.30 -20.74
N PHE A 185 7.83 10.14 -20.67
CA PHE A 185 8.50 8.86 -20.48
C PHE A 185 8.75 8.14 -21.81
N SER A 186 9.79 7.32 -21.87
CA SER A 186 9.86 6.19 -22.79
C SER A 186 8.85 5.10 -22.40
N LYS A 187 8.63 4.14 -23.29
CA LYS A 187 7.73 3.02 -23.01
C LYS A 187 8.21 2.23 -21.78
N GLU A 188 9.50 1.91 -21.76
CA GLU A 188 10.14 1.10 -20.74
C GLU A 188 10.09 1.80 -19.37
N GLU A 189 10.33 3.11 -19.33
CA GLU A 189 10.22 3.92 -18.10
C GLU A 189 8.78 4.00 -17.59
N ALA A 190 7.81 4.20 -18.50
CA ALA A 190 6.40 4.25 -18.12
C ALA A 190 5.94 2.92 -17.54
N ASP A 191 6.25 1.80 -18.20
CA ASP A 191 5.90 0.45 -17.73
C ASP A 191 6.60 0.12 -16.39
N ALA A 192 7.85 0.52 -16.22
CA ALA A 192 8.57 0.38 -14.96
C ALA A 192 7.94 1.20 -13.82
N LEU A 193 7.51 2.44 -14.11
CA LEU A 193 6.83 3.30 -13.13
C LEU A 193 5.48 2.71 -12.72
N VAL A 194 4.67 2.22 -13.67
CA VAL A 194 3.40 1.53 -13.37
C VAL A 194 3.65 0.31 -12.47
N SER A 195 4.65 -0.51 -12.81
CA SER A 195 5.01 -1.69 -12.04
C SER A 195 5.47 -1.35 -10.62
N ARG A 196 6.26 -0.28 -10.45
CA ARG A 196 6.72 0.21 -9.14
C ARG A 196 5.56 0.72 -8.28
N LEU A 197 4.61 1.42 -8.87
CA LEU A 197 3.45 1.98 -8.17
C LEU A 197 2.46 0.90 -7.73
N LEU A 198 2.21 -0.10 -8.58
CA LEU A 198 1.25 -1.18 -8.29
C LEU A 198 1.88 -2.34 -7.51
N GLY A 199 3.21 -2.45 -7.50
CA GLY A 199 3.90 -3.60 -6.92
C GLY A 199 3.71 -4.88 -7.74
N PRO A 200 4.32 -6.00 -7.32
CA PRO A 200 4.06 -7.30 -7.92
C PRO A 200 2.56 -7.63 -7.86
N PRO A 201 1.97 -8.23 -8.90
CA PRO A 201 0.55 -8.60 -8.91
C PRO A 201 0.31 -9.72 -7.89
N GLY A 202 -0.01 -9.36 -6.64
CA GLY A 202 -0.21 -10.34 -5.57
C GLY A 202 -0.47 -9.79 -4.17
N ASP A 203 0.00 -8.59 -3.81
CA ASP A 203 -0.13 -8.07 -2.44
C ASP A 203 -1.41 -7.25 -2.18
N ALA A 204 -2.44 -7.47 -2.99
CA ALA A 204 -3.79 -7.01 -2.67
C ALA A 204 -4.43 -7.92 -1.61
N GLY A 205 -4.04 -7.71 -0.34
CA GLY A 205 -4.79 -8.21 0.81
C GLY A 205 -4.14 -9.34 1.60
N THR A 206 -3.22 -8.98 2.49
CA THR A 206 -3.10 -9.71 3.77
C THR A 206 -3.64 -8.79 4.87
N SER A 207 -4.89 -9.03 5.26
CA SER A 207 -5.38 -8.62 6.58
C SER A 207 -4.45 -9.20 7.65
N PRO A 208 -4.18 -8.48 8.76
CA PRO A 208 -3.37 -9.03 9.83
C PRO A 208 -4.06 -10.27 10.39
N SER A 209 -3.33 -11.38 10.38
CA SER A 209 -3.74 -12.67 10.93
C SER A 209 -4.22 -12.50 12.36
N GLN A 210 -5.47 -12.89 12.59
CA GLN A 210 -6.08 -13.09 13.89
C GLN A 210 -5.18 -13.98 14.78
N PRO A 211 -5.08 -13.73 16.10
CA PRO A 211 -4.21 -14.51 16.99
C PRO A 211 -4.70 -15.96 17.06
N SER A 212 -3.84 -16.90 16.68
CA SER A 212 -4.08 -18.33 16.88
C SER A 212 -3.82 -18.66 18.36
N ASP A 213 -4.89 -19.03 19.07
CA ASP A 213 -4.85 -19.57 20.43
C ASP A 213 -4.07 -20.91 20.47
N PRO A 214 -3.30 -21.24 21.53
CA PRO A 214 -2.39 -22.38 21.55
C PRO A 214 -3.03 -23.59 22.24
N ALA A 215 -3.48 -24.58 21.48
CA ALA A 215 -3.68 -25.93 22.02
C ALA A 215 -3.83 -26.98 20.90
N GLN A 216 -2.76 -27.76 20.66
CA GLN A 216 -2.79 -29.21 20.88
C GLN A 216 -1.45 -29.84 20.48
N GLN A 217 -0.73 -30.27 21.51
CA GLN A 217 0.44 -31.14 21.43
C GLN A 217 -0.01 -32.59 21.19
N ARG A 218 0.65 -33.30 20.28
CA ARG A 218 0.97 -34.73 20.47
C ARG A 218 2.24 -35.14 19.70
N PRO A 219 3.15 -35.96 20.26
CA PRO A 219 4.54 -36.09 19.81
C PRO A 219 4.80 -37.47 19.12
N PRO A 220 6.05 -37.96 18.92
CA PRO A 220 6.59 -38.27 17.59
C PRO A 220 6.77 -39.79 17.34
N ALA A 221 6.96 -40.18 16.07
CA ALA A 221 7.48 -41.51 15.72
C ALA A 221 8.80 -41.38 14.94
N THR A 222 9.68 -42.35 15.21
CA THR A 222 11.13 -42.27 15.19
C THR A 222 11.73 -43.08 14.03
N GLN A 223 12.81 -42.52 13.44
CA GLN A 223 13.95 -43.19 12.75
C GLN A 223 13.78 -43.81 11.35
N PRO A 224 14.89 -44.08 10.60
CA PRO A 224 16.31 -43.72 10.81
C PRO A 224 17.04 -43.10 9.58
N ALA A 225 18.30 -42.71 9.79
CA ALA A 225 19.18 -41.96 8.90
C ALA A 225 20.15 -42.80 8.03
N GLN A 226 20.59 -42.16 6.91
CA GLN A 226 21.90 -42.23 6.21
C GLN A 226 22.16 -43.49 5.30
N PRO A 227 22.89 -43.43 4.14
CA PRO A 227 24.10 -42.62 3.92
C PRO A 227 24.41 -41.91 2.58
N THR A 228 25.46 -41.10 2.74
CA THR A 228 26.21 -40.11 1.94
C THR A 228 26.75 -40.52 0.56
N THR A 229 26.87 -39.52 -0.34
CA THR A 229 27.95 -39.22 -1.33
C THR A 229 27.35 -38.11 -2.24
N GLY A 230 27.95 -37.00 -2.64
CA GLY A 230 29.31 -36.59 -2.99
C GLY A 230 29.19 -35.78 -4.30
N THR A 231 29.98 -34.71 -4.48
CA THR A 231 30.28 -33.94 -5.74
C THR A 231 29.65 -32.53 -5.89
N GLN A 232 30.46 -31.51 -5.58
CA GLN A 232 30.58 -30.20 -6.27
C GLN A 232 31.53 -30.39 -7.50
N PRO A 233 31.66 -29.55 -8.56
CA PRO A 233 31.08 -28.22 -8.90
C PRO A 233 30.46 -28.12 -10.31
N THR A 234 29.74 -27.03 -10.63
CA THR A 234 29.90 -26.34 -11.92
C THR A 234 29.60 -24.84 -11.84
N THR A 235 30.51 -24.09 -12.44
CA THR A 235 30.60 -22.64 -12.63
C THR A 235 29.68 -22.17 -13.76
N GLY A 236 29.14 -20.94 -13.67
CA GLY A 236 28.37 -20.30 -14.74
C GLY A 236 28.51 -18.77 -14.73
N THR A 237 29.54 -18.30 -15.44
CA THR A 237 29.67 -17.02 -16.19
C THR A 237 29.48 -15.65 -15.51
N THR A 238 30.64 -15.03 -15.29
CA THR A 238 30.96 -13.59 -15.23
C THR A 238 30.47 -12.80 -16.46
N GLY A 239 29.91 -11.62 -16.22
CA GLY A 239 29.68 -10.55 -17.20
C GLY A 239 30.37 -9.24 -16.79
N GLN A 240 31.51 -8.99 -17.42
CA GLN A 240 32.21 -7.72 -17.70
C GLN A 240 32.38 -6.63 -16.62
N THR A 241 33.64 -6.54 -16.16
CA THR A 241 34.29 -5.40 -15.52
C THR A 241 34.45 -4.22 -16.48
N GLY A 242 33.99 -3.03 -16.06
CA GLY A 242 34.37 -1.73 -16.64
C GLY A 242 35.55 -1.11 -15.89
N SER A 243 36.35 -0.31 -16.60
CA SER A 243 37.76 0.02 -16.38
C SER A 243 38.19 0.58 -15.01
N THR A 244 39.38 0.16 -14.58
CA THR A 244 40.16 0.69 -13.45
C THR A 244 40.70 2.10 -13.75
N GLY A 245 40.29 3.09 -12.95
CA GLY A 245 40.92 4.41 -12.89
C GLY A 245 42.03 4.45 -11.84
N THR A 246 43.14 5.09 -12.19
CA THR A 246 44.45 5.09 -11.52
C THR A 246 44.48 5.64 -10.09
N ASN A 247 45.31 5.02 -9.26
CA ASN A 247 45.70 5.43 -7.90
C ASN A 247 46.34 6.83 -7.90
N GLY A 248 45.71 7.78 -7.20
CA GLY A 248 46.26 9.09 -6.86
C GLY A 248 46.36 9.24 -5.33
N THR A 249 47.57 9.44 -4.85
CA THR A 249 47.95 9.51 -3.44
C THR A 249 47.49 10.77 -2.71
N ASN A 250 46.98 10.55 -1.49
CA ASN A 250 46.97 11.41 -0.30
C ASN A 250 46.15 12.71 -0.28
N GLY A 251 45.12 12.69 0.60
CA GLY A 251 44.70 13.81 1.43
C GLY A 251 43.40 14.49 1.00
N THR A 252 42.27 14.18 1.66
CA THR A 252 41.30 15.14 2.23
C THR A 252 39.98 14.50 2.68
N ASN A 253 39.41 15.14 3.71
CA ASN A 253 38.00 15.35 4.01
C ASN A 253 37.31 14.41 5.02
N GLY A 254 37.00 14.98 6.19
CA GLY A 254 36.07 14.41 7.16
C GLY A 254 35.29 15.54 7.85
N THR A 255 33.97 15.35 7.93
CA THR A 255 32.93 16.06 8.70
C THR A 255 32.06 17.07 7.95
N ASN A 256 31.02 16.57 7.26
CA ASN A 256 29.64 16.92 7.63
C ASN A 256 28.64 15.89 7.04
N GLY A 257 27.71 15.42 7.88
CA GLY A 257 26.47 14.75 7.43
C GLY A 257 26.46 13.22 7.44
N THR A 258 26.59 12.59 8.61
CA THR A 258 26.11 11.21 8.82
C THR A 258 25.30 11.16 10.10
N THR A 259 23.97 11.09 9.98
CA THR A 259 23.16 10.37 10.96
C THR A 259 23.69 8.94 10.98
N GLY A 260 24.39 8.60 12.07
CA GLY A 260 24.98 7.29 12.28
C GLY A 260 23.94 6.21 12.05
N SER A 261 24.23 5.31 11.13
CA SER A 261 23.59 4.00 11.11
C SER A 261 24.70 3.02 11.43
N THR A 262 24.75 2.65 12.70
CA THR A 262 25.63 1.60 13.21
C THR A 262 25.32 0.32 12.40
N ALA A 263 26.27 -0.14 11.58
CA ALA A 263 26.05 -1.28 10.69
C ALA A 263 25.56 -2.54 11.45
N PRO A 264 24.56 -3.28 10.92
CA PRO A 264 23.99 -4.45 11.60
C PRO A 264 24.99 -5.61 11.68
N ALA A 265 25.02 -6.28 12.84
CA ALA A 265 25.92 -7.40 13.11
C ALA A 265 25.45 -8.68 12.40
N ASN A 266 26.04 -8.98 11.24
CA ASN A 266 25.98 -10.31 10.63
C ASN A 266 27.41 -10.89 10.55
N GLY A 267 27.76 -11.71 11.53
CA GLY A 267 28.81 -12.74 11.41
C GLY A 267 30.28 -12.31 11.36
N ALA A 268 30.61 -11.03 11.24
CA ALA A 268 31.96 -10.50 11.39
C ALA A 268 32.08 -9.71 12.69
N ARG A 269 33.19 -9.90 13.43
CA ARG A 269 33.45 -9.27 14.74
C ARG A 269 33.59 -7.75 14.55
N ARG A 270 32.48 -7.01 14.68
CA ARG A 270 32.49 -5.54 14.76
C ARG A 270 33.37 -5.14 15.95
N THR A 271 34.12 -4.05 15.80
CA THR A 271 34.68 -3.38 16.98
C THR A 271 33.56 -2.57 17.61
N PRO A 272 33.20 -2.79 18.89
CA PRO A 272 32.20 -1.98 19.57
C PRO A 272 32.50 -0.49 19.44
N ASP A 273 31.45 0.31 19.27
CA ASP A 273 31.59 1.76 19.26
C ASP A 273 32.09 2.27 20.61
N LYS A 274 32.61 3.50 20.63
CA LYS A 274 33.03 4.11 21.87
C LYS A 274 31.81 4.31 22.79
N ARG A 275 31.93 3.93 24.06
CA ARG A 275 30.89 4.25 25.06
C ARG A 275 31.00 5.71 25.49
N TYR A 276 29.88 6.43 25.42
CA TYR A 276 29.72 7.82 25.85
C TYR A 276 28.94 7.91 27.16
N ALA A 277 28.92 9.09 27.78
CA ALA A 277 28.19 9.30 29.03
C ALA A 277 26.67 9.38 28.80
N SER A 278 26.24 9.76 27.58
CA SER A 278 24.82 9.89 27.23
C SER A 278 24.56 9.60 25.74
N CYS A 279 23.30 9.29 25.41
CA CYS A 279 22.86 9.13 24.01
C CYS A 279 23.06 10.39 23.16
N LYS A 280 22.96 11.57 23.78
CA LYS A 280 23.17 12.85 23.12
C LYS A 280 24.61 13.01 22.62
N GLU A 281 25.58 12.58 23.42
CA GLU A 281 26.99 12.59 23.03
C GLU A 281 27.29 11.53 21.95
N ALA A 282 26.70 10.35 22.07
CA ALA A 282 26.83 9.30 21.06
C ALA A 282 26.34 9.78 19.69
N GLN A 283 25.11 10.32 19.61
CA GLN A 283 24.58 10.85 18.35
C GLN A 283 25.39 12.03 17.81
N ALA A 284 25.90 12.91 18.69
CA ALA A 284 26.75 14.02 18.27
C ALA A 284 28.10 13.55 17.67
N ALA A 285 28.60 12.39 18.10
CA ALA A 285 29.77 11.74 17.52
C ALA A 285 29.44 10.91 16.26
N GLY A 286 28.16 10.78 15.90
CA GLY A 286 27.69 9.95 14.79
C GLY A 286 27.55 8.47 15.14
N ASP A 287 27.49 8.15 16.42
CA ASP A 287 27.31 6.80 16.96
C ASP A 287 25.85 6.58 17.44
N GLY A 288 25.34 5.35 17.32
CA GLY A 288 23.91 5.03 17.49
C GLY A 288 23.06 5.44 16.28
N PRO A 289 21.76 5.07 16.23
CA PRO A 289 20.98 4.39 17.26
C PRO A 289 21.28 2.88 17.35
N TYR A 290 21.13 2.32 18.55
CA TYR A 290 21.48 0.93 18.84
C TYR A 290 20.23 0.09 19.01
N SER A 291 20.04 -0.94 18.21
CA SER A 291 18.91 -1.88 18.35
C SER A 291 19.22 -3.09 19.25
N LYS A 292 18.22 -3.49 20.02
CA LYS A 292 18.28 -4.65 20.92
C LYS A 292 18.56 -5.95 20.16
N GLY A 293 19.59 -6.67 20.58
CA GLY A 293 19.97 -7.97 19.99
C GLY A 293 20.82 -7.89 18.73
N THR A 294 20.98 -6.70 18.14
CA THR A 294 21.93 -6.46 17.03
C THR A 294 23.19 -5.77 17.53
N HIS A 295 23.04 -4.79 18.42
CA HIS A 295 24.12 -3.96 18.94
C HIS A 295 24.37 -4.30 20.40
N GLU A 296 25.61 -4.62 20.76
CA GLU A 296 25.99 -4.86 22.16
C GLU A 296 25.93 -3.56 22.98
N GLU A 297 26.10 -2.44 22.29
CA GLU A 297 26.02 -1.07 22.79
C GLU A 297 24.60 -0.69 23.26
N TYR A 298 23.56 -1.42 22.82
CA TYR A 298 22.20 -1.22 23.33
C TYR A 298 22.13 -1.36 24.85
N SER A 299 22.93 -2.27 25.43
CA SER A 299 22.96 -2.49 26.88
C SER A 299 23.56 -1.33 27.69
N TRP A 300 24.22 -0.37 27.01
CA TRP A 300 24.94 0.71 27.67
C TRP A 300 24.07 1.92 27.98
N TYR A 301 22.97 2.07 27.26
CA TYR A 301 22.07 3.22 27.32
C TYR A 301 20.64 2.77 27.63
N PRO A 302 19.88 3.55 28.41
CA PRO A 302 18.48 3.27 28.66
C PRO A 302 17.63 3.59 27.43
N ASP A 303 16.82 2.63 27.01
CA ASP A 303 15.71 2.80 26.07
C ASP A 303 14.53 3.42 26.85
N LEU A 304 14.33 4.73 26.69
CA LEU A 304 13.38 5.52 27.45
C LEU A 304 11.96 5.42 26.90
N ASP A 305 11.81 5.19 25.60
CA ASP A 305 10.52 5.05 24.93
C ASP A 305 10.05 3.57 24.81
N GLY A 306 10.96 2.61 25.07
CA GLY A 306 10.68 1.19 25.13
C GLY A 306 10.49 0.53 23.77
N ASN A 307 10.94 1.16 22.67
CA ASN A 307 10.69 0.67 21.31
C ASN A 307 11.72 -0.38 20.84
N GLY A 308 12.73 -0.70 21.64
CA GLY A 308 13.78 -1.66 21.32
C GLY A 308 15.00 -1.06 20.61
N VAL A 309 15.10 0.27 20.52
CA VAL A 309 16.19 1.02 19.89
C VAL A 309 16.64 2.14 20.83
N ALA A 310 17.81 1.95 21.45
CA ALA A 310 18.43 2.93 22.32
C ALA A 310 19.11 4.07 21.54
N CYS A 311 19.11 5.27 22.10
CA CYS A 311 19.73 6.47 21.51
C CYS A 311 19.13 6.92 20.18
N ASN A 312 17.83 6.68 19.99
CA ASN A 312 17.04 7.30 18.93
C ASN A 312 16.55 8.71 19.35
N SER A 313 15.71 9.33 18.53
CA SER A 313 15.10 10.64 18.85
C SER A 313 14.21 10.63 20.10
N GLY A 314 13.64 9.48 20.48
CA GLY A 314 12.83 9.31 21.69
C GLY A 314 13.65 9.26 22.99
N ASP A 315 14.93 8.90 22.90
CA ASP A 315 15.82 8.69 24.05
C ASP A 315 16.73 9.87 24.39
N ILE A 316 16.72 10.92 23.56
CA ILE A 316 17.58 12.08 23.76
C ILE A 316 16.87 13.11 24.63
N ARG A 317 17.43 13.33 25.83
CA ARG A 317 17.07 14.41 26.76
C ARG A 317 18.17 15.46 26.86
#